data_AF-A0A9W6UEY3-F1
#
_entry.id   AF-A0A9W6UEY3-F1
#
_cell.length_a   1.000
_cell.length_b   1.000
_cell.length_c   1.000
_cell.angle_alpha   90.00
_cell.angle_beta   90.00
_cell.angle_gamma   90.00
#
_symmetry.space_group_name_H-M   'P 1'
#
loop_
_entity.id
_entity.type
_entity.pdbx_description
1 polymer ?
#
loop_
_entity_poly.entity_id
_entity_poly.type
_entity_poly.pdbx_seq_one_letter_code
_entity_poly.pdbx_strand_id
1 'polypeptide(L)'
;MKLANSLGVKVDQIDFKQNLDKSKDYCIINMGNPMIGGQHWMAVSNKHKAYFDPLGLPRPRVIPKDYSYREIAIQNPRFGHCGQYSVLWLYYLQHNQLDKFFKLFKDQYDNF
;
A
#
# COMPACT_ATOMS: atom_id res chain seq x y z
N MET A 1 -8.32 0.59 -10.57
CA MET A 1 -9.64 -0.08 -10.38
C MET A 1 -9.74 -1.44 -11.04
N LYS A 2 -9.45 -1.63 -12.33
CA LYS A 2 -9.64 -2.93 -13.03
C LYS A 2 -9.10 -4.15 -12.26
N LEU A 3 -7.85 -4.09 -11.79
CA LEU A 3 -7.21 -5.19 -11.03
C LEU A 3 -7.89 -5.48 -9.68
N ALA A 4 -8.18 -4.43 -8.89
CA ALA A 4 -8.83 -4.60 -7.59
C ALA A 4 -10.20 -5.24 -7.75
N ASN A 5 -10.98 -4.77 -8.73
CA ASN A 5 -12.31 -5.32 -9.03
C ASN A 5 -12.22 -6.78 -9.50
N SER A 6 -11.26 -7.13 -10.35
CA SER A 6 -11.11 -8.53 -10.81
C SER A 6 -10.71 -9.50 -9.69
N LEU A 7 -10.06 -8.99 -8.65
CA LEU A 7 -9.64 -9.78 -7.49
C LEU A 7 -10.65 -9.71 -6.33
N GLY A 8 -11.77 -9.01 -6.48
CA GLY A 8 -12.73 -8.78 -5.40
C GLY A 8 -12.19 -7.97 -4.23
N VAL A 9 -11.13 -7.17 -4.45
CA VAL A 9 -10.50 -6.34 -3.42
C VAL A 9 -11.26 -5.04 -3.29
N LYS A 10 -11.77 -4.75 -2.08
CA LYS A 10 -12.42 -3.48 -1.79
C LYS A 10 -11.36 -2.36 -1.75
N VAL A 11 -11.55 -1.32 -2.55
CA VAL A 11 -10.75 -0.08 -2.49
C VAL A 11 -11.72 1.09 -2.50
N ASP A 12 -11.82 1.78 -1.37
CA ASP A 12 -12.77 2.87 -1.14
C ASP A 12 -12.29 4.20 -1.73
N GLN A 13 -10.97 4.38 -1.82
CA GLN A 13 -10.36 5.60 -2.34
C GLN A 13 -9.08 5.29 -3.13
N ILE A 14 -8.93 5.94 -4.28
CA ILE A 14 -7.65 6.08 -5.00
C ILE A 14 -7.41 7.56 -5.27
N ASP A 15 -6.41 8.16 -4.65
CA ASP A 15 -6.15 9.61 -4.74
C ASP A 15 -4.70 9.96 -4.38
N PHE A 16 -4.35 11.23 -4.39
CA PHE A 16 -3.09 11.73 -3.85
C PHE A 16 -3.10 11.75 -2.31
N LYS A 17 -1.93 11.59 -1.70
CA LYS A 17 -1.75 11.51 -0.24
C LYS A 17 -2.39 12.66 0.54
N GLN A 18 -2.40 13.88 -0.01
CA GLN A 18 -2.97 15.07 0.65
C GLN A 18 -4.50 15.00 0.77
N ASN A 19 -5.15 14.14 -0.03
CA ASN A 19 -6.60 13.97 -0.05
C ASN A 19 -7.05 12.74 0.73
N LEU A 20 -6.17 12.08 1.51
CA LEU A 20 -6.50 10.88 2.27
C LEU A 20 -7.72 11.12 3.17
N ASP A 21 -8.83 10.46 2.87
CA ASP A 21 -10.07 10.52 3.64
C ASP A 21 -10.06 9.42 4.71
N LYS A 22 -9.95 9.83 5.96
CA LYS A 22 -9.88 8.91 7.11
C LYS A 22 -11.19 8.17 7.39
N SER A 23 -12.29 8.55 6.73
CA SER A 23 -13.57 7.82 6.82
C SER A 23 -13.64 6.59 5.90
N LYS A 24 -12.68 6.43 4.97
CA LYS A 24 -12.63 5.31 4.02
C LYS A 24 -11.80 4.16 4.58
N ASP A 25 -12.28 2.92 4.51
CA ASP A 25 -11.58 1.80 5.16
C ASP A 25 -10.26 1.44 4.47
N TYR A 26 -10.27 1.42 3.14
CA TYR A 26 -9.18 0.90 2.31
C TYR A 26 -8.81 1.89 1.20
N CYS A 27 -7.61 2.44 1.26
CA CYS A 27 -7.15 3.50 0.37
C CYS A 27 -5.87 3.07 -0.36
N ILE A 28 -5.74 3.48 -1.62
CA ILE A 28 -4.48 3.49 -2.36
C ILE A 28 -4.13 4.95 -2.63
N ILE A 29 -2.99 5.41 -2.12
CA ILE A 29 -2.59 6.82 -2.22
C ILE A 29 -1.32 7.01 -3.04
N ASN A 30 -1.24 8.12 -3.77
CA ASN A 30 -0.07 8.51 -4.55
C ASN A 30 0.77 9.58 -3.84
N MET A 31 2.10 9.43 -3.87
CA MET A 31 3.04 10.40 -3.31
C MET A 31 3.23 11.69 -4.14
N GLY A 32 2.83 11.67 -5.40
CA GLY A 32 2.87 12.82 -6.30
C GLY A 32 1.79 13.86 -6.00
N ASN A 33 1.42 14.64 -7.01
CA ASN A 33 0.36 15.64 -6.95
C ASN A 33 -0.16 15.96 -8.38
N PRO A 34 -1.26 16.73 -8.52
CA PRO A 34 -1.82 17.05 -9.84
C PRO A 34 -0.86 17.79 -10.80
N MET A 35 0.15 18.51 -10.28
CA MET A 35 1.10 19.27 -11.12
C MET A 35 2.24 18.40 -11.65
N ILE A 36 2.74 17.44 -10.86
CA ILE A 36 3.88 16.57 -11.22
C ILE A 36 3.46 15.16 -11.64
N GLY A 37 2.16 14.85 -11.56
CA GLY A 37 1.59 13.54 -11.83
C GLY A 37 1.80 12.53 -10.69
N GLY A 38 1.58 11.26 -11.02
CA GLY A 38 1.77 10.14 -10.09
C GLY A 38 3.23 9.70 -10.01
N GLN A 39 3.75 9.53 -8.80
CA GLN A 39 5.15 9.11 -8.57
C GLN A 39 5.25 7.71 -7.98
N HIS A 40 4.56 7.49 -6.85
CA HIS A 40 4.64 6.23 -6.10
C HIS A 40 3.31 5.94 -5.44
N TRP A 41 2.87 4.69 -5.50
CA TRP A 41 1.59 4.23 -4.95
C TRP A 41 1.82 3.38 -3.70
N MET A 42 1.02 3.63 -2.67
CA MET A 42 1.07 2.95 -1.38
C MET A 42 -0.34 2.56 -0.95
N ALA A 43 -0.46 1.59 -0.05
CA ALA A 43 -1.74 1.20 0.54
C ALA A 43 -1.87 1.70 1.98
N VAL A 44 -3.09 2.11 2.34
CA VAL A 44 -3.48 2.48 3.70
C VAL A 44 -4.78 1.77 4.04
N SER A 45 -4.86 1.21 5.24
CA SER A 45 -6.13 0.81 5.82
C SER A 45 -6.40 1.59 7.10
N ASN A 46 -7.43 2.43 7.04
CA ASN A 46 -7.88 3.17 8.22
C ASN A 46 -8.60 2.24 9.22
N LYS A 47 -9.32 1.24 8.70
CA LYS A 47 -10.00 0.20 9.50
C LYS A 47 -9.02 -0.62 10.35
N HIS A 48 -7.91 -1.06 9.75
CA HIS A 48 -6.91 -1.89 10.44
C HIS A 48 -5.76 -1.07 11.05
N LYS A 49 -5.79 0.28 10.91
CA LYS A 49 -4.69 1.18 11.27
C LYS A 49 -3.35 0.65 10.77
N ALA A 50 -3.26 0.45 9.45
CA ALA A 50 -2.10 -0.16 8.81
C ALA A 50 -1.70 0.59 7.55
N TYR A 51 -0.40 0.61 7.28
CA TYR A 51 0.22 1.22 6.11
C TYR A 51 1.16 0.23 5.44
N PHE A 52 1.23 0.30 4.12
CA PHE A 52 2.14 -0.48 3.32
C PHE A 52 2.77 0.34 2.20
N ASP A 53 4.09 0.34 2.20
CA ASP A 53 4.92 0.82 1.10
C ASP A 53 5.64 -0.38 0.46
N PRO A 54 5.45 -0.64 -0.85
CA PRO A 54 6.20 -1.69 -1.55
C PRO A 54 7.73 -1.52 -1.49
N LEU A 55 8.22 -0.30 -1.33
CA LEU A 55 9.65 0.02 -1.18
C LEU A 55 10.12 0.00 0.27
N GLY A 56 9.26 -0.35 1.23
CA GLY A 56 9.60 -0.41 2.64
C GLY A 56 9.88 0.95 3.29
N LEU A 57 9.49 2.05 2.66
CA LEU A 57 9.78 3.40 3.17
C LEU A 57 8.91 3.75 4.37
N PRO A 58 9.41 4.62 5.28
CA PRO A 58 8.62 5.14 6.39
C PRO A 58 7.33 5.81 5.92
N ARG A 59 6.28 5.68 6.73
CA ARG A 59 4.98 6.31 6.44
C ARG A 59 5.12 7.84 6.29
N PRO A 60 4.49 8.46 5.28
CA PRO A 60 4.45 9.92 5.18
C PRO A 60 3.63 10.55 6.31
N ARG A 61 3.90 11.83 6.61
CA ARG A 61 3.29 12.56 7.74
C ARG A 61 1.76 12.61 7.74
N VAL A 62 1.13 12.46 6.57
CA VAL A 62 -0.34 12.45 6.44
C VAL A 62 -0.97 11.19 7.05
N ILE A 63 -0.20 10.11 7.18
CA ILE A 63 -0.65 8.87 7.80
C ILE A 63 -0.46 8.98 9.32
N PRO A 64 -1.50 8.66 10.12
CA PRO A 64 -1.40 8.71 11.58
C PRO A 64 -0.26 7.87 12.15
N LYS A 65 0.35 8.35 13.25
CA LYS A 65 1.50 7.69 13.88
C LYS A 65 1.17 6.35 14.54
N ASP A 66 -0.10 6.12 14.87
CA ASP A 66 -0.59 4.88 15.46
C ASP A 66 -0.84 3.78 14.41
N TYR A 67 -0.53 4.03 13.13
CA TYR A 67 -0.69 3.02 12.08
C TYR A 67 0.54 2.13 12.01
N SER A 68 0.30 0.83 12.08
CA SER A 68 1.32 -0.20 11.94
C SER A 68 1.87 -0.26 10.52
N TYR A 69 3.16 -0.56 10.37
CA TYR A 69 3.81 -0.82 9.09
C TYR A 69 5.07 -1.67 9.31
N ARG A 70 5.61 -2.25 8.23
CA ARG A 70 6.89 -2.94 8.23
C ARG A 70 7.84 -2.25 7.25
N GLU A 71 9.08 -2.02 7.67
CA GLU A 71 10.15 -1.46 6.84
C GLU A 71 10.81 -2.57 6.01
N ILE A 72 10.02 -3.19 5.14
CA ILE A 72 10.45 -4.31 4.29
C ILE A 72 10.27 -3.89 2.83
N ALA A 73 11.38 -3.82 2.10
CA ALA A 73 11.36 -3.55 0.67
C ALA A 73 11.02 -4.84 -0.09
N ILE A 74 9.82 -4.88 -0.67
CA ILE A 74 9.32 -6.01 -1.48
C ILE A 74 9.53 -5.73 -2.97
N GLN A 75 9.39 -4.47 -3.36
CA GLN A 75 9.54 -4.04 -4.73
C GLN A 75 10.96 -3.55 -4.99
N ASN A 76 11.54 -3.98 -6.10
CA ASN A 76 12.73 -3.36 -6.64
C ASN A 76 12.38 -1.96 -7.22
N PRO A 77 13.08 -0.88 -6.78
CA PRO A 77 12.74 0.50 -7.14
C PRO A 77 12.90 0.83 -8.63
N ARG A 78 13.52 -0.05 -9.43
CA ARG A 78 13.68 0.12 -10.88
C ARG A 78 12.44 -0.21 -11.69
N PHE A 79 11.39 -0.78 -11.07
CA PHE A 79 10.16 -1.19 -11.75
C PHE A 79 8.93 -0.41 -11.27
N GLY A 80 7.91 -0.32 -12.13
CA GLY A 80 6.69 0.47 -11.91
C GLY A 80 5.49 -0.32 -11.36
N HIS A 81 5.70 -1.24 -10.41
CA HIS A 81 4.67 -2.18 -9.93
C HIS A 81 4.00 -1.81 -8.59
N CYS A 82 4.29 -0.64 -8.02
CA CYS A 82 3.87 -0.26 -6.65
C CYS A 82 2.36 -0.29 -6.42
N GLY A 83 1.57 0.08 -7.44
CA GLY A 83 0.12 -0.04 -7.38
C GLY A 83 -0.37 -1.49 -7.30
N GLN A 84 0.30 -2.43 -7.98
CA GLN A 84 -0.08 -3.85 -7.98
C GLN A 84 0.24 -4.50 -6.64
N TYR A 85 1.43 -4.22 -6.08
CA TYR A 85 1.77 -4.66 -4.72
C TYR A 85 0.81 -4.08 -3.68
N SER A 86 0.41 -2.82 -3.83
CA SER A 86 -0.59 -2.18 -2.94
C SER A 86 -1.95 -2.91 -2.97
N VAL A 87 -2.43 -3.29 -4.16
CA VAL A 87 -3.66 -4.08 -4.31
C VAL A 87 -3.50 -5.48 -3.71
N LEU A 88 -2.37 -6.15 -3.96
CA LEU A 88 -2.10 -7.49 -3.42
C LEU A 88 -2.03 -7.47 -1.89
N TRP A 89 -1.37 -6.47 -1.31
CA TRP A 89 -1.33 -6.31 0.14
C TRP A 89 -2.74 -6.10 0.73
N LEU A 90 -3.57 -5.25 0.11
CA LEU A 90 -4.96 -5.05 0.53
C LEU A 90 -5.78 -6.34 0.42
N TYR A 91 -5.57 -7.16 -0.62
CA TYR A 91 -6.19 -8.48 -0.74
C TYR A 91 -5.88 -9.35 0.48
N TYR A 92 -4.61 -9.51 0.82
CA TYR A 92 -4.21 -10.34 1.97
C TYR A 92 -4.65 -9.75 3.30
N LEU A 93 -4.63 -8.42 3.46
CA LEU A 93 -5.15 -7.74 4.65
C LEU A 93 -6.64 -8.04 4.85
N GLN A 94 -7.47 -7.86 3.81
CA GLN A 94 -8.92 -8.06 3.87
C GLN A 94 -9.32 -9.49 4.18
N HIS A 95 -8.45 -10.46 3.87
CA HIS A 95 -8.65 -11.88 4.17
C HIS A 95 -7.96 -12.34 5.45
N ASN A 96 -7.42 -11.42 6.26
CA ASN A 96 -6.67 -11.72 7.49
C ASN A 96 -5.48 -12.68 7.25
N GLN A 97 -4.73 -12.46 6.17
CA GLN A 97 -3.64 -13.32 5.69
C GLN A 97 -2.35 -12.54 5.41
N LEU A 98 -2.10 -11.42 6.11
CA LEU A 98 -0.89 -10.61 5.90
C LEU A 98 0.42 -11.39 6.07
N ASP A 99 0.48 -12.37 6.96
CA ASP A 99 1.70 -13.17 7.11
C ASP A 99 1.99 -14.01 5.86
N LYS A 100 0.96 -14.46 5.13
CA LYS A 100 1.14 -15.14 3.84
C LYS A 100 1.71 -14.18 2.80
N PHE A 101 1.24 -12.92 2.78
CA PHE A 101 1.77 -11.90 1.89
C PHE A 101 3.28 -11.72 2.09
N PHE A 102 3.73 -11.48 3.33
CA PHE A 102 5.17 -11.29 3.58
C PHE A 102 5.97 -12.56 3.27
N LYS A 103 5.43 -13.75 3.57
CA LYS A 103 6.09 -15.02 3.24
C LYS A 103 6.34 -15.21 1.74
N LEU A 104 5.50 -14.67 0.85
CA LEU A 104 5.72 -14.74 -0.60
C LEU A 104 7.02 -14.05 -1.04
N PHE A 105 7.48 -13.07 -0.27
CA PHE A 105 8.62 -12.22 -0.61
C PHE A 105 9.79 -12.42 0.35
N LYS A 106 9.76 -13.48 1.18
CA LYS A 106 10.75 -13.74 2.22
C LYS A 106 12.19 -13.69 1.69
N ASP A 107 12.44 -14.37 0.58
CA ASP A 107 13.77 -14.43 -0.04
C ASP A 107 14.24 -13.06 -0.58
N GLN A 108 13.35 -12.09 -0.77
CA GLN A 108 13.72 -10.76 -1.26
C GLN A 108 14.24 -9.84 -0.17
N TYR A 109 13.82 -10.02 1.08
CA TYR A 109 14.24 -9.16 2.19
C TYR A 109 15.10 -9.86 3.25
N ASP A 110 15.17 -11.19 3.26
CA ASP A 110 16.14 -11.92 4.11
C ASP A 110 17.59 -11.84 3.55
N ASN A 111 17.77 -11.29 2.34
CA ASN A 111 19.06 -11.10 1.67
C ASN A 111 19.66 -9.69 1.86
N PHE A 112 19.14 -8.90 2.81
CA PHE A 112 19.64 -7.57 3.18
C PHE A 112 20.02 -7.49 4.66
#